data_AF-A0A843RKD9-F1
#
_entry.id   AF-A0A843RKD9-F1
#
_cell.length_a   1.000
_cell.length_b   1.000
_cell.length_c   1.000
_cell.angle_alpha   90.00
_cell.angle_beta   90.00
_cell.angle_gamma   90.00
#
_symmetry.space_group_name_H-M   'P 1'
#
loop_
_entity.id
_entity.type
_entity.pdbx_description
1 polymer ?
#
loop_
_entity_poly.entity_id
_entity_poly.type
_entity_poly.pdbx_seq_one_letter_code
_entity_poly.pdbx_strand_id
1 'polypeptide(L)'
;MTGLVVGQENPLTMITANKLYEVQSHVALTGHMQSVLAVFVNEEAWQSLSEEQRAAVTEVLDRKAEESLQWAEESQVQLVEELKGHGMTVITEKEGLDMGAFKESVLKQIRADFPNYQPYMEQINVVQ
;
A
#
# COMPACT_ATOMS: atom_id res chain seq x y z
N MET A 1 -4.63 -5.11 25.15
CA MET A 1 -4.19 -6.19 24.24
C MET A 1 -3.76 -7.39 25.06
N THR A 2 -4.05 -8.61 24.60
CA THR A 2 -3.68 -9.87 25.28
C THR A 2 -2.19 -10.19 25.20
N GLY A 3 -1.40 -9.42 24.42
CA GLY A 3 0.03 -9.66 24.18
C GLY A 3 0.32 -10.75 23.14
N LEU A 4 -0.70 -11.34 22.52
CA LEU A 4 -0.55 -12.41 21.53
C LEU A 4 0.11 -11.93 20.22
N VAL A 5 -0.08 -10.67 19.87
CA VAL A 5 0.50 -10.00 18.71
C VAL A 5 1.22 -8.75 19.20
N VAL A 6 2.46 -8.57 18.76
CA VAL A 6 3.34 -7.46 19.19
C VAL A 6 3.47 -6.35 18.14
N GLY A 7 2.87 -6.54 16.96
CA GLY A 7 2.98 -5.61 15.83
C GLY A 7 2.01 -5.96 14.70
N GLN A 8 1.77 -4.98 13.83
CA GLN A 8 1.02 -5.15 12.58
C GLN A 8 1.61 -4.25 11.50
N GLU A 9 1.29 -4.55 10.25
CA GLU A 9 1.56 -3.68 9.11
C GLU A 9 0.24 -3.13 8.57
N ASN A 10 0.26 -1.90 8.08
CA ASN A 10 -0.85 -1.29 7.33
C ASN A 10 -0.37 0.06 6.76
N PRO A 11 -1.08 0.62 5.76
CA PRO A 11 -0.92 2.01 5.38
C PRO A 11 -1.16 2.96 6.57
N LEU A 12 -0.51 4.13 6.56
CA LEU A 12 -0.65 5.12 7.64
C LEU A 12 -2.11 5.58 7.82
N THR A 13 -2.88 5.63 6.73
CA THR A 13 -4.31 5.94 6.77
C THR A 13 -5.08 4.98 7.66
N MET A 14 -4.81 3.67 7.56
CA MET A 14 -5.46 2.64 8.37
C MET A 14 -4.97 2.65 9.83
N ILE A 15 -3.67 2.88 10.05
CA ILE A 15 -3.10 3.02 11.40
C ILE A 15 -3.77 4.18 12.15
N THR A 16 -3.89 5.33 11.50
CA THR A 16 -4.52 6.53 12.08
C THR A 16 -6.03 6.35 12.26
N ALA A 17 -6.76 5.93 11.23
CA ALA A 17 -8.22 5.81 11.27
C ALA A 17 -8.71 4.81 12.34
N ASN A 18 -7.96 3.72 12.54
CA ASN A 18 -8.27 2.72 13.56
C ASN A 18 -7.60 3.01 14.92
N LYS A 19 -6.94 4.18 15.06
CA LYS A 19 -6.25 4.62 16.28
C LYS A 19 -5.26 3.60 16.82
N LEU A 20 -4.58 2.89 15.93
CA LEU A 20 -3.63 1.84 16.33
C LEU A 20 -2.43 2.43 17.11
N TYR A 21 -2.20 3.75 17.02
CA TYR A 21 -1.27 4.49 17.86
C TYR A 21 -1.57 4.39 19.37
N GLU A 22 -2.80 4.08 19.79
CA GLU A 22 -3.14 3.90 21.21
C GLU A 22 -2.54 2.60 21.78
N VAL A 23 -2.23 1.65 20.90
CA VAL A 23 -1.78 0.30 21.26
C VAL A 23 -0.45 -0.07 20.61
N GLN A 24 0.17 0.82 19.84
CA GLN A 24 1.45 0.64 19.17
C GLN A 24 2.32 1.88 19.38
N SER A 25 3.58 1.70 19.80
CA SER A 25 4.49 2.79 20.12
C SER A 25 5.41 3.21 18.97
N HIS A 26 5.57 2.37 17.96
CA HIS A 26 6.51 2.58 16.85
C HIS A 26 5.86 2.28 15.51
N VAL A 27 6.29 2.99 14.47
CA VAL A 27 6.00 2.69 13.08
C VAL A 27 7.27 2.85 12.25
N ALA A 28 7.63 1.83 11.49
CA ALA A 28 8.77 1.87 10.57
C ALA A 28 8.26 2.03 9.13
N LEU A 29 8.69 3.10 8.44
CA LEU A 29 8.29 3.41 7.07
C LEU A 29 9.06 2.56 6.06
N THR A 30 8.81 1.26 6.11
CA THR A 30 9.51 0.22 5.35
C THR A 30 9.13 0.13 3.88
N GLY A 31 7.99 0.73 3.47
CA GLY A 31 7.54 0.71 2.07
C GLY A 31 7.53 -0.67 1.42
N HIS A 32 7.35 -1.74 2.22
CA HIS A 32 7.66 -3.11 1.81
C HIS A 32 6.59 -3.74 0.91
N MET A 33 5.46 -3.05 0.72
CA MET A 33 4.36 -3.49 -0.11
C MET A 33 3.66 -2.28 -0.75
N GLN A 34 3.50 -2.32 -2.07
CA GLN A 34 2.57 -1.46 -2.79
C GLN A 34 1.33 -2.30 -3.12
N SER A 35 0.24 -2.08 -2.39
CA SER A 35 -1.00 -2.83 -2.58
C SER A 35 -1.89 -2.12 -3.60
N VAL A 36 -2.32 -2.84 -4.64
CA VAL A 36 -3.29 -2.36 -5.62
C VAL A 36 -4.68 -2.87 -5.23
N LEU A 37 -5.62 -1.96 -5.00
CA LEU A 37 -7.02 -2.31 -4.83
C LEU A 37 -7.72 -2.28 -6.19
N ALA A 38 -7.97 -3.45 -6.76
CA ALA A 38 -8.70 -3.55 -8.03
C ALA A 38 -10.22 -3.47 -7.81
N VAL A 39 -10.91 -2.79 -8.73
CA VAL A 39 -12.38 -2.77 -8.80
C VAL A 39 -12.83 -3.91 -9.70
N PHE A 40 -13.70 -4.76 -9.17
CA PHE A 40 -14.31 -5.87 -9.93
C PHE A 40 -15.81 -5.61 -10.10
N VAL A 41 -16.30 -5.90 -11.29
CA VAL A 41 -17.73 -5.91 -11.61
C VAL A 41 -18.13 -7.32 -12.02
N ASN A 42 -19.37 -7.72 -11.71
CA ASN A 42 -19.90 -8.98 -12.21
C ASN A 42 -19.96 -8.93 -13.74
N GLU A 43 -19.42 -9.96 -14.40
CA GLU A 43 -19.30 -10.00 -15.86
C GLU A 43 -20.66 -9.92 -16.56
N GLU A 44 -21.65 -10.67 -16.11
CA GLU A 44 -23.00 -10.65 -16.72
C GLU A 44 -23.66 -9.27 -16.57
N ALA A 45 -23.55 -8.66 -15.39
CA ALA A 45 -24.03 -7.31 -15.15
C ALA A 45 -23.31 -6.29 -16.07
N TRP A 46 -21.99 -6.42 -16.24
CA TRP A 46 -21.19 -5.55 -17.10
C TRP A 46 -21.60 -5.66 -18.58
N GLN A 47 -21.82 -6.89 -19.06
CA GLN A 47 -22.26 -7.14 -20.43
C GLN A 47 -23.72 -6.69 -20.67
N SER A 48 -24.54 -6.61 -19.63
CA SER A 48 -25.92 -6.11 -19.73
C SER A 48 -26.01 -4.59 -19.97
N LEU A 49 -24.93 -3.85 -19.72
CA LEU A 49 -24.84 -2.41 -19.97
C LEU A 49 -24.69 -2.13 -21.48
N SER A 50 -25.13 -0.96 -21.92
CA SER A 50 -24.78 -0.46 -23.25
C SER A 50 -23.30 -0.10 -23.34
N GLU A 51 -22.77 0.05 -24.56
CA GLU A 51 -21.40 0.51 -24.77
C GLU A 51 -21.16 1.90 -24.15
N GLU A 52 -22.10 2.82 -24.32
CA GLU A 52 -22.05 4.16 -23.73
C GLU A 52 -22.03 4.11 -22.19
N GLN A 53 -22.83 3.22 -21.58
CA GLN A 53 -22.82 3.03 -20.13
C GLN A 53 -21.51 2.46 -19.62
N ARG A 54 -20.95 1.44 -20.30
CA ARG A 54 -19.63 0.91 -19.96
C ARG A 54 -18.55 1.98 -20.05
N ALA A 55 -18.54 2.75 -21.14
CA ALA A 55 -17.57 3.83 -21.34
C ALA A 55 -17.65 4.87 -20.20
N ALA A 56 -18.87 5.32 -19.85
CA ALA A 56 -19.07 6.28 -18.78
C ALA A 56 -18.61 5.75 -17.40
N VAL A 57 -18.87 4.47 -17.10
CA VAL A 57 -18.40 3.85 -15.85
C VAL A 57 -16.88 3.75 -15.82
N THR A 58 -16.25 3.29 -16.90
CA THR A 58 -14.80 3.19 -17.00
C THR A 58 -14.13 4.55 -16.83
N GLU A 59 -14.60 5.59 -17.53
CA GLU A 59 -14.04 6.96 -17.42
C GLU A 59 -14.06 7.47 -15.97
N VAL A 60 -15.18 7.26 -15.27
CA VAL A 60 -15.30 7.67 -13.87
C VAL A 60 -14.35 6.88 -12.97
N LEU A 61 -14.23 5.56 -13.18
CA LEU A 61 -13.35 4.71 -12.38
C LEU A 61 -11.87 5.05 -12.61
N ASP A 62 -11.45 5.29 -13.85
CA ASP A 62 -10.06 5.66 -14.17
C ASP A 62 -9.68 6.99 -13.50
N ARG A 63 -10.52 8.02 -13.64
CA ARG A 63 -10.31 9.30 -12.96
C ARG A 63 -10.29 9.14 -11.44
N LYS A 64 -11.16 8.30 -10.88
CA LYS A 64 -11.18 8.06 -9.42
C LYS A 64 -9.98 7.28 -8.93
N ALA A 65 -9.42 6.39 -9.74
CA ALA A 65 -8.19 5.69 -9.42
C ALA A 65 -7.04 6.71 -9.29
N GLU A 66 -6.89 7.61 -10.26
CA GLU A 66 -5.88 8.69 -10.22
C GLU A 66 -6.06 9.62 -9.01
N GLU A 67 -7.29 10.11 -8.77
CA GLU A 67 -7.59 10.97 -7.62
C GLU A 67 -7.27 10.26 -6.29
N SER A 68 -7.61 8.97 -6.18
CA SER A 68 -7.36 8.20 -4.95
C SER A 68 -5.87 8.00 -4.67
N LEU A 69 -5.06 7.80 -5.72
CA LEU A 69 -3.61 7.69 -5.60
C LEU A 69 -3.01 9.01 -5.13
N GLN A 70 -3.43 10.13 -5.75
CA GLN A 70 -2.97 11.46 -5.36
C GLN A 70 -3.33 11.77 -3.90
N TRP A 71 -4.54 11.46 -3.45
CA TRP A 71 -4.93 11.66 -2.05
C TRP A 71 -4.07 10.85 -1.08
N ALA A 72 -3.75 9.61 -1.43
CA ALA A 72 -2.89 8.77 -0.60
C ALA A 72 -1.48 9.38 -0.46
N GLU A 73 -0.89 9.83 -1.57
CA GLU A 73 0.43 10.47 -1.59
C GLU A 73 0.45 11.79 -0.80
N GLU A 74 -0.52 12.66 -1.02
CA GLU A 74 -0.62 13.97 -0.35
C GLU A 74 -0.84 13.82 1.16
N SER A 75 -1.60 12.80 1.58
CA SER A 75 -1.89 12.55 3.00
C SER A 75 -0.68 12.04 3.79
N GLN A 76 0.33 11.47 3.14
CA GLN A 76 1.40 10.73 3.82
C GLN A 76 2.19 11.59 4.81
N VAL A 77 2.59 12.80 4.42
CA VAL A 77 3.34 13.72 5.30
C VAL A 77 2.50 14.13 6.51
N GLN A 78 1.21 14.43 6.28
CA GLN A 78 0.29 14.85 7.34
C GLN A 78 0.06 13.72 8.35
N LEU A 79 -0.12 12.49 7.87
CA LEU A 79 -0.33 11.32 8.71
C LEU A 79 0.92 10.97 9.54
N VAL A 80 2.13 11.15 8.99
CA VAL A 80 3.37 10.99 9.77
C VAL A 80 3.42 11.96 10.95
N GLU A 81 3.10 13.23 10.71
CA GLU A 81 3.12 14.25 11.77
C GLU A 81 1.99 14.03 12.80
N GLU A 82 0.81 13.59 12.36
CA GLU A 82 -0.28 13.20 13.25
C GLU A 82 0.12 12.04 14.18
N LEU A 83 0.72 10.98 13.64
CA LEU A 83 1.16 9.83 14.43
C LEU A 83 2.25 10.20 15.44
N LYS A 84 3.19 11.08 15.06
CA LYS A 84 4.16 11.65 16.00
C LYS A 84 3.47 12.47 17.10
N GLY A 85 2.46 13.26 16.74
CA GLY A 85 1.64 14.02 17.69
C GLY A 85 0.91 13.13 18.70
N HIS A 86 0.54 11.91 18.29
CA HIS A 86 0.00 10.88 19.18
C HIS A 86 1.08 10.10 19.96
N GLY A 87 2.35 10.48 19.86
CA GLY A 87 3.44 9.91 20.64
C GLY A 87 4.10 8.67 20.02
N MET A 88 3.78 8.33 18.77
CA MET A 88 4.49 7.25 18.08
C MET A 88 5.90 7.67 17.67
N THR A 89 6.85 6.75 17.78
CA THR A 89 8.17 6.88 17.17
C THR A 89 8.10 6.45 15.71
N VAL A 90 8.38 7.38 14.79
CA VAL A 90 8.44 7.09 13.35
C VAL A 90 9.89 6.83 12.94
N ILE A 91 10.16 5.67 12.36
CA ILE A 91 11.49 5.24 11.93
C ILE A 91 11.55 5.29 10.40
N THR A 92 12.43 6.14 9.86
CA THR A 92 12.75 6.23 8.42
C THR A 92 14.21 5.85 8.18
N GLU A 93 14.69 5.94 6.93
CA GLU A 93 16.11 5.74 6.61
C GLU A 93 17.02 6.69 7.41
N LYS A 94 16.57 7.91 7.71
CA LYS A 94 17.32 8.88 8.52
C LYS A 94 17.50 8.42 9.96
N GLU A 95 16.55 7.66 10.49
CA GLU A 95 16.60 7.07 11.83
C GLU A 95 17.22 5.66 11.84
N GLY A 96 17.79 5.21 10.71
CA GLY A 96 18.56 3.96 10.62
C GLY A 96 17.79 2.77 10.03
N LEU A 97 16.65 2.99 9.38
CA LEU A 97 15.96 1.92 8.64
C LEU A 97 16.77 1.52 7.40
N ASP A 98 17.27 0.28 7.37
CA ASP A 98 18.03 -0.25 6.23
C ASP A 98 17.10 -0.85 5.17
N MET A 99 16.67 -0.04 4.21
CA MET A 99 15.80 -0.48 3.11
C MET A 99 16.46 -1.53 2.20
N GLY A 100 17.79 -1.54 2.12
CA GLY A 100 18.56 -2.51 1.33
C GLY A 100 18.40 -3.91 1.89
N ALA A 101 18.51 -4.07 3.22
CA ALA A 101 18.34 -5.35 3.90
C ALA A 101 16.93 -5.94 3.70
N PHE A 102 15.87 -5.11 3.74
CA PHE A 102 14.50 -5.55 3.45
C PHE A 102 14.37 -6.04 2.01
N LYS A 103 14.83 -5.24 1.04
CA LYS A 103 14.74 -5.59 -0.40
C LYS A 103 15.53 -6.86 -0.70
N GLU A 104 16.76 -7.00 -0.22
CA GLU A 104 17.59 -8.17 -0.48
C GLU A 104 16.94 -9.46 0.07
N SER A 105 16.49 -9.42 1.33
CA SER A 105 15.86 -10.57 1.99
C SER A 105 14.59 -11.02 1.26
N VAL A 106 13.71 -10.08 0.92
CA VAL A 106 12.46 -10.39 0.21
C VAL A 106 12.74 -10.89 -1.20
N LEU A 107 13.60 -10.23 -1.97
CA LEU A 107 13.91 -10.64 -3.35
C LEU A 107 14.56 -12.02 -3.39
N LYS A 108 15.40 -12.35 -2.41
CA LYS A 108 15.97 -13.70 -2.28
C LYS A 108 14.88 -14.76 -2.11
N GLN A 109 13.91 -14.51 -1.23
CA GLN A 109 12.80 -15.43 -0.99
C GLN A 109 11.86 -15.53 -2.21
N ILE A 110 11.51 -14.40 -2.84
CA ILE A 110 10.67 -14.38 -4.04
C ILE A 110 11.29 -15.17 -5.19
N ARG A 111 12.60 -15.03 -5.43
CA ARG A 111 13.28 -15.84 -6.47
C ARG A 111 13.29 -17.33 -6.16
N ALA A 112 13.31 -17.70 -4.88
CA ALA A 112 13.26 -19.10 -4.46
C ALA A 112 11.86 -19.71 -4.62
N ASP A 113 10.83 -19.00 -4.14
CA ASP A 113 9.45 -19.49 -4.13
C ASP A 113 8.74 -19.34 -5.48
N PHE A 114 9.08 -18.27 -6.22
CA PHE A 114 8.43 -17.89 -7.48
C PHE A 114 9.45 -17.64 -8.59
N PRO A 115 10.25 -18.65 -8.99
CA PRO A 115 11.29 -18.47 -10.01
C PRO A 115 10.74 -17.98 -11.37
N ASN A 116 9.46 -18.28 -11.66
CA ASN A 116 8.79 -17.85 -12.89
C ASN A 116 8.37 -16.37 -12.88
N TYR A 117 8.52 -15.65 -11.76
CA TYR A 117 8.15 -14.23 -11.66
C TYR A 117 9.23 -13.29 -12.19
N GLN A 118 10.45 -13.78 -12.41
CA GLN A 118 11.58 -12.97 -12.88
C GLN A 118 11.24 -12.08 -14.10
N PRO A 119 10.58 -12.58 -15.17
CA PRO A 119 10.25 -11.73 -16.32
C PRO A 119 9.24 -10.61 -15.98
N TYR A 120 8.29 -10.88 -15.08
CA TYR A 120 7.31 -9.87 -14.64
C TYR A 120 7.97 -8.81 -13.77
N MET A 121 8.87 -9.21 -12.87
CA MET A 121 9.63 -8.27 -12.05
C MET A 121 10.51 -7.35 -12.91
N GLU A 122 11.13 -7.89 -13.96
CA GLU A 122 11.89 -7.09 -14.92
C GLU A 122 11.00 -6.08 -15.66
N GLN A 123 9.79 -6.47 -16.08
CA GLN A 123 8.84 -5.56 -16.71
C GLN A 123 8.37 -4.44 -15.76
N ILE A 124 8.05 -4.79 -14.51
CA ILE A 124 7.60 -3.82 -13.49
C ILE A 124 8.71 -2.81 -13.18
N ASN A 125 9.96 -3.25 -13.07
CA ASN A 125 11.08 -2.36 -12.76
C ASN A 125 11.42 -1.34 -13.86
N VAL A 126 10.89 -1.51 -15.09
CA VAL A 126 11.10 -0.54 -16.19
C VAL A 126 10.11 0.64 -16.10
N VAL A 127 9.00 0.48 -15.38
CA VAL A 127 7.95 1.50 -15.26
C VAL A 127 7.92 2.20 -13.90
N GLN A 128 8.76 1.78 -12.95
CA GLN A 128 9.01 2.45 -11.67
C GLN A 128 10.19 3.42 -11.79
#